data_AF-A0A529NBV7-F1
#
_entry.id   AF-A0A529NBV7-F1
#
_cell.length_a   1.000
_cell.length_b   1.000
_cell.length_c   1.000
_cell.angle_alpha   90.00
_cell.angle_beta   90.00
_cell.angle_gamma   90.00
#
_symmetry.space_group_name_H-M   'P 1'
#
loop_
_entity.id
_entity.type
_entity.pdbx_description
1 polymer ?
#
loop_
_entity_poly.entity_id
_entity_poly.type
_entity_poly.pdbx_seq_one_letter_code
_entity_poly.pdbx_strand_id
1 'polypeptide(L)'
;NYEYPGRYTRWDTAIIDPPLVISARGRAMRIEALNKRGEVLLPVIGKALGALSEVTIAETSKTLIRVDVAKPGRVFTEEERSRVPSVFTVLRAITALFKTAEDANLGLYGAFGYDLAFQFDPVDYKLERKESQRDLVLFLPDEILVVDHYSTKAWTDRYD
;
A
#
# COMPACT_ATOMS: atom_id res chain seq x y z
N ASN A 1 -25.21 21.33 -14.33
CA ASN A 1 -23.90 21.00 -13.73
C ASN A 1 -23.70 21.96 -12.57
N TYR A 2 -24.28 21.67 -11.41
CA TYR A 2 -24.23 22.58 -10.25
C TYR A 2 -23.01 22.22 -9.41
N GLU A 3 -22.03 23.11 -9.35
CA GLU A 3 -20.99 23.08 -8.31
C GLU A 3 -21.67 23.35 -6.96
N TYR A 4 -21.63 22.36 -6.08
CA TYR A 4 -22.02 22.51 -4.68
C TYR A 4 -20.75 22.86 -3.88
N PRO A 5 -20.69 24.01 -3.18
CA PRO A 5 -19.58 24.31 -2.28
C PRO A 5 -19.42 23.18 -1.26
N GLY A 6 -18.21 22.62 -1.12
CA GLY A 6 -17.93 21.53 -0.17
C GLY A 6 -18.12 20.10 -0.68
N ARG A 7 -18.29 19.88 -2.00
CA ARG A 7 -18.40 18.52 -2.60
C ARG A 7 -17.23 17.59 -2.26
N TYR A 8 -16.04 18.15 -2.02
CA TYR A 8 -14.82 17.41 -1.68
C TYR A 8 -14.42 17.49 -0.20
N THR A 9 -15.25 18.09 0.67
CA THR A 9 -14.93 18.29 2.11
C THR A 9 -15.86 17.49 3.02
N ARG A 10 -16.51 16.44 2.50
CA ARG A 10 -17.47 15.66 3.30
C ARG A 10 -16.78 14.87 4.41
N TRP A 11 -15.59 14.36 4.15
CA TRP A 11 -14.94 13.37 4.99
C TRP A 11 -13.59 13.87 5.47
N ASP A 12 -13.35 13.79 6.77
CA ASP A 12 -11.99 13.72 7.31
C ASP A 12 -11.71 12.29 7.77
N THR A 13 -10.48 11.83 7.54
CA THR A 13 -10.02 10.52 7.98
C THR A 13 -8.67 10.63 8.65
N ALA A 14 -8.54 10.01 9.83
CA ALA A 14 -7.27 9.84 10.50
C ALA A 14 -7.01 8.36 10.78
N ILE A 15 -5.76 7.96 10.67
CA ILE A 15 -5.27 6.63 11.05
C ILE A 15 -4.49 6.72 12.35
N ILE A 16 -4.63 5.71 13.20
CA ILE A 16 -3.99 5.66 14.52
C ILE A 16 -3.30 4.31 14.69
N ASP A 17 -2.14 4.35 15.35
CA ASP A 17 -1.34 3.21 15.79
C ASP A 17 -1.19 2.07 14.76
N PRO A 18 -0.73 2.36 13.53
CA PRO A 18 -0.66 1.34 12.49
C PRO A 18 0.28 0.20 12.89
N PRO A 19 -0.15 -1.08 12.84
CA PRO A 19 0.72 -2.22 13.13
C PRO A 19 1.78 -2.47 12.06
N LEU A 20 1.53 -2.04 10.82
CA LEU A 20 2.39 -2.29 9.68
C LEU A 20 2.64 -1.04 8.85
N VAL A 21 3.84 -0.96 8.27
CA VAL A 21 4.16 -0.05 7.18
C VAL A 21 4.70 -0.83 5.98
N ILE A 22 4.24 -0.45 4.80
CA ILE A 22 4.69 -0.96 3.50
C ILE A 22 5.39 0.19 2.80
N SER A 23 6.63 -0.02 2.38
CA SER A 23 7.37 0.98 1.60
C SER A 23 8.07 0.35 0.41
N ALA A 24 8.37 1.18 -0.59
CA ALA A 24 9.13 0.73 -1.77
C ALA A 24 10.14 1.78 -2.22
N ARG A 25 11.22 1.31 -2.83
CA ARG A 25 12.12 2.10 -3.67
C ARG A 25 12.43 1.30 -4.91
N GLY A 26 11.98 1.77 -6.06
CA GLY A 26 11.83 0.96 -7.26
C GLY A 26 10.99 -0.28 -6.97
N ARG A 27 11.53 -1.45 -7.34
CA ARG A 27 10.87 -2.76 -7.19
C ARG A 27 11.22 -3.47 -5.88
N ALA A 28 12.11 -2.90 -5.07
CA ALA A 28 12.43 -3.39 -3.75
C ALA A 28 11.40 -2.83 -2.75
N MET A 29 10.66 -3.73 -2.12
CA MET A 29 9.64 -3.44 -1.13
C MET A 29 10.04 -3.95 0.25
N ARG A 30 9.54 -3.25 1.28
CA ARG A 30 9.68 -3.60 2.69
C ARG A 30 8.30 -3.59 3.32
N ILE A 31 8.00 -4.61 4.10
CA ILE A 31 6.80 -4.68 4.94
C ILE A 31 7.30 -4.87 6.37
N GLU A 32 7.10 -3.85 7.19
CA GLU A 32 7.71 -3.72 8.51
C GLU A 32 6.63 -3.70 9.58
N ALA A 33 6.83 -4.49 10.63
CA ALA A 33 6.03 -4.42 11.84
C ALA A 33 6.46 -3.22 12.69
N LEU A 34 5.48 -2.40 13.05
CA LEU A 34 5.65 -1.24 13.92
C LEU A 34 5.35 -1.56 15.39
N ASN A 35 4.65 -2.67 15.64
CA ASN A 35 4.32 -3.16 16.97
C ASN A 35 4.16 -4.71 16.95
N LYS A 36 3.85 -5.30 18.12
CA LYS A 36 3.66 -6.76 18.26
C LYS A 36 2.50 -7.31 17.43
N ARG A 37 1.45 -6.52 17.16
CA ARG A 37 0.33 -6.94 16.30
C ARG A 37 0.81 -7.07 14.86
N GLY A 38 1.63 -6.13 14.40
CA GLY A 38 2.31 -6.23 13.10
C GLY A 38 3.12 -7.51 12.95
N GLU A 39 3.87 -7.91 13.98
CA GLU A 39 4.65 -9.16 13.96
C GLU A 39 3.77 -10.39 13.74
N VAL A 40 2.53 -10.39 14.25
CA VAL A 40 1.56 -11.49 14.07
C VAL A 40 1.02 -11.52 12.63
N LEU A 41 0.90 -10.36 11.98
CA LEU A 41 0.39 -10.26 10.61
C LEU A 41 1.43 -10.67 9.54
N LEU A 42 2.72 -10.45 9.80
CA LEU A 42 3.78 -10.71 8.82
C LEU A 42 3.80 -12.17 8.30
N PRO A 43 3.70 -13.23 9.12
CA PRO A 43 3.68 -14.60 8.61
C PRO A 43 2.56 -14.88 7.59
N VAL A 44 1.37 -14.32 7.82
CA VAL A 44 0.21 -14.50 6.92
C VAL A 44 0.44 -13.74 5.61
N ILE A 45 0.94 -12.51 5.70
CA ILE A 45 1.33 -11.71 4.54
C ILE A 45 2.44 -12.43 3.74
N GLY A 46 3.48 -12.91 4.41
CA GLY A 46 4.57 -13.65 3.78
C GLY A 46 4.09 -14.87 3.01
N LYS A 47 3.14 -15.63 3.57
CA LYS A 47 2.51 -16.76 2.87
C LYS A 47 1.75 -16.32 1.62
N ALA A 48 0.96 -15.24 1.71
CA ALA A 48 0.23 -14.72 0.56
C ALA A 48 1.17 -14.23 -0.57
N LEU A 49 2.27 -13.56 -0.20
CA LEU A 49 3.25 -13.07 -1.17
C LEU A 49 4.10 -14.21 -1.76
N GLY A 50 4.41 -15.24 -0.99
CA GLY A 50 5.16 -16.40 -1.47
C GLY A 50 4.42 -17.25 -2.52
N ALA A 51 3.11 -17.03 -2.68
CA ALA A 51 2.31 -17.67 -3.73
C ALA A 51 2.36 -16.93 -5.07
N LEU A 52 2.93 -15.72 -5.12
CA LEU A 52 3.01 -14.91 -6.33
C LEU A 52 4.28 -15.22 -7.11
N SER A 53 4.12 -15.63 -8.38
CA SER A 53 5.26 -16.01 -9.23
C SER A 53 6.19 -14.85 -9.60
N GLU A 54 5.66 -13.63 -9.55
CA GLU A 54 6.35 -12.40 -9.94
C GLU A 54 7.03 -11.69 -8.77
N VAL A 55 7.07 -12.36 -7.61
CA VAL A 55 7.56 -11.82 -6.35
C VAL A 55 8.59 -12.76 -5.75
N THR A 56 9.74 -12.22 -5.36
CA THR A 56 10.78 -12.95 -4.64
C THR A 56 10.89 -12.40 -3.22
N ILE A 57 10.74 -13.26 -2.22
CA ILE A 57 10.98 -12.90 -0.82
C ILE A 57 12.48 -13.01 -0.57
N ALA A 58 13.14 -11.87 -0.34
CA ALA A 58 14.58 -11.79 -0.11
C ALA A 58 14.96 -12.00 1.36
N GLU A 59 14.09 -11.61 2.28
CA GLU A 59 14.34 -11.71 3.73
C GLU A 59 13.00 -11.83 4.47
N THR A 60 12.97 -12.67 5.50
CA THR A 60 11.87 -12.70 6.48
C THR A 60 12.43 -12.72 7.88
N SER A 61 11.81 -11.96 8.76
CA SER A 61 12.08 -11.95 10.19
C SER A 61 10.75 -11.73 10.95
N LYS A 62 10.82 -11.63 12.27
CA LYS A 62 9.65 -11.29 13.09
C LYS A 62 9.09 -9.91 12.78
N THR A 63 9.91 -8.98 12.29
CA THR A 63 9.57 -7.57 12.15
C THR A 63 9.70 -7.04 10.73
N LEU A 64 10.14 -7.86 9.78
CA LEU A 64 10.41 -7.43 8.41
C LEU A 64 10.16 -8.56 7.40
N ILE A 65 9.55 -8.20 6.28
CA ILE A 65 9.62 -8.95 5.02
C ILE A 65 10.23 -8.02 3.97
N ARG A 66 11.31 -8.46 3.33
CA ARG A 66 11.84 -7.80 2.13
C ARG A 66 11.44 -8.58 0.89
N VAL A 67 11.01 -7.84 -0.11
CA VAL A 67 10.39 -8.40 -1.30
C VAL A 67 10.92 -7.67 -2.52
N ASP A 68 11.29 -8.41 -3.56
CA ASP A 68 11.64 -7.87 -4.86
C ASP A 68 10.59 -8.27 -5.88
N VAL A 69 10.05 -7.29 -6.62
CA VAL A 69 9.11 -7.54 -7.71
C VAL A 69 9.87 -7.75 -9.02
N ALA A 70 9.54 -8.81 -9.74
CA ALA A 70 10.14 -9.14 -11.03
C ALA A 70 10.01 -7.98 -12.04
N LYS A 71 10.99 -7.88 -12.93
CA LYS A 71 10.86 -7.04 -14.13
C LYS A 71 9.90 -7.71 -15.13
N PRO A 72 9.23 -6.95 -16.00
CA PRO A 72 8.38 -7.51 -17.04
C PRO A 72 9.22 -8.42 -17.95
N GLY A 73 8.85 -9.71 -18.07
CA GLY A 73 9.59 -10.69 -18.88
C GLY A 73 9.25 -10.67 -20.38
N ARG A 74 8.27 -9.86 -20.79
CA ARG A 74 7.83 -9.68 -22.18
C ARG A 74 7.33 -8.26 -22.41
N VAL A 75 7.13 -7.92 -23.68
CA VAL A 75 6.39 -6.72 -24.07
C VAL A 75 4.91 -6.96 -23.81
N PHE A 76 4.26 -5.99 -23.16
CA PHE A 76 2.83 -6.01 -22.86
C PHE A 76 2.12 -5.01 -23.78
N THR A 77 0.90 -5.34 -24.22
CA THR A 77 0.06 -4.36 -24.91
C THR A 77 -0.48 -3.33 -23.91
N GLU A 78 -1.08 -2.25 -24.41
CA GLU A 78 -1.67 -1.23 -23.54
C GLU A 78 -2.76 -1.80 -22.63
N GLU A 79 -3.58 -2.70 -23.16
CA GLU A 79 -4.65 -3.37 -22.41
C GLU A 79 -4.12 -4.26 -21.29
N GLU A 80 -2.90 -4.79 -21.45
CA GLU A 80 -2.25 -5.64 -20.45
C GLU A 80 -1.38 -4.84 -19.46
N ARG A 81 -1.26 -3.51 -19.61
CA ARG A 81 -0.38 -2.67 -18.79
C ARG A 81 -0.64 -2.80 -17.29
N SER A 82 -1.90 -3.00 -16.88
CA SER A 82 -2.29 -3.22 -15.46
C SER A 82 -1.93 -4.60 -14.90
N ARG A 83 -1.56 -5.55 -15.77
CA ARG A 83 -1.10 -6.90 -15.43
C ARG A 83 0.42 -6.98 -15.35
N VAL A 84 1.13 -5.94 -15.77
CA VAL A 84 2.58 -5.86 -15.65
C VAL A 84 2.98 -5.96 -14.18
N PRO A 85 3.93 -6.84 -13.83
CA PRO A 85 4.44 -6.91 -12.47
C PRO A 85 4.97 -5.56 -12.02
N SER A 86 4.50 -5.09 -10.86
CA SER A 86 4.91 -3.83 -10.23
C SER A 86 4.68 -3.94 -8.73
N VAL A 87 5.01 -2.90 -7.97
CA VAL A 87 4.67 -2.85 -6.54
C VAL A 87 3.17 -3.07 -6.28
N PHE A 88 2.30 -2.75 -7.25
CA PHE A 88 0.86 -3.00 -7.14
C PHE A 88 0.50 -4.49 -7.19
N THR A 89 1.38 -5.38 -7.67
CA THR A 89 1.21 -6.83 -7.53
C THR A 89 1.21 -7.22 -6.04
N VAL A 90 2.16 -6.69 -5.27
CA VAL A 90 2.23 -6.91 -3.81
C VAL A 90 1.07 -6.22 -3.10
N LEU A 91 0.78 -4.95 -3.42
CA LEU A 91 -0.32 -4.22 -2.78
C LEU A 91 -1.67 -4.90 -3.02
N ARG A 92 -1.96 -5.36 -4.26
CA ARG A 92 -3.20 -6.09 -4.56
C ARG A 92 -3.32 -7.38 -3.75
N ALA A 93 -2.24 -8.14 -3.58
CA ALA A 93 -2.25 -9.36 -2.78
C ALA A 93 -2.53 -9.08 -1.30
N ILE A 94 -1.92 -8.03 -0.74
CA ILE A 94 -2.15 -7.60 0.64
C ILE A 94 -3.58 -7.09 0.81
N THR A 95 -4.07 -6.23 -0.07
CA THR A 95 -5.46 -5.74 -0.03
C THR A 95 -6.46 -6.88 -0.18
N ALA A 96 -6.19 -7.86 -1.05
CA ALA A 96 -7.05 -9.04 -1.20
C ALA A 96 -7.07 -9.91 0.06
N LEU A 97 -5.93 -10.04 0.75
CA LEU A 97 -5.82 -10.81 2.00
C LEU A 97 -6.70 -10.24 3.12
N PHE A 98 -6.79 -8.92 3.23
CA PHE A 98 -7.56 -8.23 4.28
C PHE A 98 -8.96 -7.79 3.82
N LYS A 99 -9.36 -8.11 2.58
CA LYS A 99 -10.64 -7.65 2.03
C LYS A 99 -11.81 -8.29 2.79
N THR A 100 -12.73 -7.44 3.25
CA THR A 100 -14.02 -7.85 3.82
C THR A 100 -15.16 -7.07 3.17
N ALA A 101 -16.38 -7.62 3.23
CA ALA A 101 -17.60 -6.91 2.84
C ALA A 101 -18.23 -6.14 4.02
N GLU A 102 -17.74 -6.38 5.24
CA GLU A 102 -18.31 -5.84 6.48
C GLU A 102 -17.78 -4.44 6.81
N ASP A 103 -16.61 -4.08 6.28
CA ASP A 103 -15.96 -2.81 6.53
C ASP A 103 -15.35 -2.24 5.24
N ALA A 104 -15.82 -1.06 4.86
CA ALA A 104 -15.35 -0.34 3.67
C ALA A 104 -14.16 0.60 3.95
N ASN A 105 -13.86 0.88 5.22
CA ASN A 105 -12.75 1.74 5.65
C ASN A 105 -11.46 0.94 5.80
N LEU A 106 -11.52 -0.37 6.09
CA LEU A 106 -10.31 -1.18 6.21
C LEU A 106 -9.48 -1.16 4.91
N GLY A 107 -8.27 -0.58 5.00
CA GLY A 107 -7.44 -0.35 3.82
C GLY A 107 -6.03 0.11 4.15
N LEU A 108 -5.28 0.43 3.10
CA LEU A 108 -3.92 0.96 3.19
C LEU A 108 -3.93 2.46 2.99
N TYR A 109 -3.28 3.18 3.91
CA TYR A 109 -3.31 4.65 3.98
C TYR A 109 -1.92 5.23 3.89
N GLY A 110 -1.71 6.25 3.07
CA GLY A 110 -0.42 6.92 2.97
C GLY A 110 -0.23 7.63 1.65
N ALA A 111 0.99 7.55 1.11
CA ALA A 111 1.39 8.33 -0.06
C ALA A 111 2.05 7.47 -1.14
N PHE A 112 1.76 7.83 -2.39
CA PHE A 112 2.48 7.40 -3.57
C PHE A 112 3.41 8.52 -4.03
N GLY A 113 4.70 8.22 -4.11
CA GLY A 113 5.73 9.14 -4.59
C GLY A 113 5.72 9.24 -6.11
N TYR A 114 6.23 10.36 -6.63
CA TYR A 114 6.22 10.66 -8.06
C TYR A 114 6.97 9.60 -8.90
N ASP A 115 8.15 9.19 -8.45
CA ASP A 115 9.01 8.22 -9.15
C ASP A 115 8.36 6.83 -9.30
N LEU A 116 7.26 6.54 -8.59
CA LEU A 116 6.47 5.33 -8.79
C LEU A 116 6.00 5.18 -10.24
N ALA A 117 5.69 6.31 -10.91
CA ALA A 117 5.25 6.33 -12.30
C ALA A 117 6.28 5.69 -13.24
N PHE A 118 7.58 5.77 -12.89
CA PHE A 118 8.67 5.24 -13.73
C PHE A 118 8.75 3.72 -13.74
N GLN A 119 7.92 3.02 -12.96
CA GLN A 119 7.71 1.57 -13.14
C GLN A 119 6.87 1.24 -14.37
N PHE A 120 6.10 2.21 -14.88
CA PHE A 120 5.18 2.07 -16.01
C PHE A 120 5.65 2.86 -17.23
N ASP A 121 6.24 4.04 -17.00
CA ASP A 121 6.79 4.91 -18.04
C ASP A 121 8.24 5.28 -17.69
N PRO A 122 9.21 4.40 -18.01
CA PRO A 122 10.58 4.57 -17.55
C PRO A 122 11.24 5.79 -18.19
N VAL A 123 11.99 6.55 -17.38
CA VAL A 123 12.76 7.72 -17.83
C VAL A 123 14.22 7.62 -17.40
N ASP A 124 15.10 8.30 -18.13
CA ASP A 124 16.49 8.46 -17.73
C ASP A 124 16.61 9.48 -16.58
N TYR A 125 17.09 9.01 -15.43
CA TYR A 125 17.31 9.86 -14.28
C TYR A 125 18.44 10.86 -14.56
N LYS A 126 18.16 12.15 -14.37
CA LYS A 126 19.16 13.25 -14.47
C LYS A 126 19.52 13.89 -13.13
N LEU A 127 18.69 13.68 -12.11
CA LEU A 127 18.88 14.22 -10.77
C LEU A 127 19.07 13.07 -9.78
N GLU A 128 20.05 13.21 -8.89
CA GLU A 128 20.28 12.26 -7.81
C GLU A 128 19.09 12.23 -6.84
N ARG A 129 18.76 11.03 -6.37
CA ARG A 129 17.72 10.81 -5.36
C ARG A 129 18.34 10.59 -4.00
N LYS A 130 17.82 11.28 -2.98
CA LYS A 130 18.20 11.01 -1.59
C LYS A 130 18.00 9.53 -1.28
N GLU A 131 18.89 8.95 -0.50
CA GLU A 131 18.79 7.54 -0.14
C GLU A 131 17.51 7.19 0.62
N SER A 132 16.99 8.16 1.38
CA SER A 132 15.75 8.05 2.14
C SER A 132 14.47 8.22 1.31
N GLN A 133 14.57 8.45 0.00
CA GLN A 133 13.39 8.51 -0.86
C GLN A 133 12.66 7.17 -0.85
N ARG A 134 11.33 7.26 -0.79
CA ARG A 134 10.41 6.14 -0.97
C ARG A 134 9.43 6.48 -2.10
N ASP A 135 9.24 5.53 -3.00
CA ASP A 135 8.28 5.64 -4.10
C ASP A 135 6.85 5.35 -3.63
N LEU A 136 6.69 4.71 -2.47
CA LEU A 136 5.44 4.66 -1.72
C LEU A 136 5.72 4.42 -0.24
N VAL A 137 4.77 4.86 0.59
CA VAL A 137 4.69 4.54 2.03
C VAL A 137 3.21 4.42 2.37
N LEU A 138 2.80 3.23 2.79
CA LEU A 138 1.41 2.93 3.15
C LEU A 138 1.37 2.23 4.51
N PHE A 139 0.37 2.54 5.30
CA PHE A 139 0.15 1.98 6.62
C PHE A 139 -1.14 1.17 6.62
N LEU A 140 -1.13 0.02 7.31
CA LEU A 140 -2.35 -0.66 7.71
C LEU A 140 -2.68 -0.15 9.12
N PRO A 141 -3.83 0.50 9.37
CA PRO A 141 -4.18 1.07 10.68
C PRO A 141 -4.77 0.03 11.64
N ASP A 142 -4.57 0.21 12.96
CA ASP A 142 -5.35 -0.49 14.00
C ASP A 142 -6.63 0.30 14.36
N GLU A 143 -6.64 1.63 14.20
CA GLU A 143 -7.86 2.42 14.32
C GLU A 143 -8.01 3.46 13.20
N ILE A 144 -9.26 3.71 12.80
CA ILE A 144 -9.63 4.72 11.81
C ILE A 144 -10.69 5.64 12.43
N LEU A 145 -10.40 6.95 12.49
CA LEU A 145 -11.39 7.98 12.81
C LEU A 145 -11.99 8.49 11.51
N VAL A 146 -13.31 8.44 11.40
CA VAL A 146 -14.06 9.01 10.27
C VAL A 146 -14.95 10.13 10.78
N VAL A 147 -14.87 11.28 10.13
CA VAL A 147 -15.74 12.44 10.38
C VAL A 147 -16.57 12.69 9.12
N ASP A 148 -17.90 12.54 9.23
CA ASP A 148 -18.85 12.95 8.20
C ASP A 148 -19.37 14.36 8.53
N HIS A 149 -18.86 15.37 7.84
CA HIS A 149 -19.32 16.75 8.00
C HIS A 149 -20.78 16.93 7.57
N TYR A 150 -21.29 16.09 6.68
CA TYR A 150 -22.65 16.22 6.17
C TYR A 150 -23.69 15.70 7.18
N SER A 151 -23.39 14.57 7.82
CA SER A 151 -24.25 14.01 8.87
C SER A 151 -23.87 14.48 10.28
N THR A 152 -22.86 15.35 10.39
CA THR A 152 -22.29 15.87 11.65
C THR A 152 -21.99 14.75 12.64
N LYS A 153 -21.34 13.68 12.17
CA LYS A 153 -21.01 12.50 12.96
C LYS A 153 -19.53 12.21 12.88
N ALA A 154 -19.00 11.69 13.98
CA ALA A 154 -17.69 11.09 14.03
C ALA A 154 -17.80 9.73 14.71
N TRP A 155 -17.06 8.76 14.21
CA TRP A 155 -16.95 7.45 14.82
C TRP A 155 -15.54 6.88 14.62
N THR A 156 -15.20 5.90 15.45
CA THR A 156 -13.92 5.22 15.40
C THR A 156 -14.16 3.75 15.12
N ASP A 157 -13.54 3.25 14.06
CA ASP A 157 -13.43 1.84 13.76
C ASP A 157 -12.13 1.33 14.40
N ARG A 158 -12.23 0.34 15.29
CA ARG A 158 -11.08 -0.26 16.00
C ARG A 158 -10.96 -1.73 15.66
N TYR A 159 -9.77 -2.13 15.27
CA TYR A 159 -9.43 -3.51 14.92
C TYR A 159 -8.63 -4.09 16.08
N ASP A 160 -9.31 -4.61 17.10
CA ASP A 160 -8.70 -5.23 18.28
C ASP A 160 -8.54 -6.74 18.14
#